data_AF-K3WFJ1-F1
#
_entry.id   AF-K3WFJ1-F1
#
_cell.length_a   1.000
_cell.length_b   1.000
_cell.length_c   1.000
_cell.angle_alpha   90.00
_cell.angle_beta   90.00
_cell.angle_gamma   90.00
#
_symmetry.space_group_name_H-M   'P 1'
#
loop_
_entity.id
_entity.type
_entity.pdbx_description
1 polymer ?
#
loop_
_entity_poly.entity_id
_entity_poly.type
_entity_poly.pdbx_seq_one_letter_code
_entity_poly.pdbx_strand_id
1 'polypeptide(L)'
;MKLLLPLTPAVSMALLAATSLAMAVDDAMPLPAPMQPALEASIMERLHALVYEANIVDLLASPHEEERLSSSLNADTKFDLYVLAQSWQPEFCHGKEKVFPGCQEPQEFWKTHFTLHGLWPEREVGAPPGFCGGEPFDAKQIEEEIGFETLTQYWPDVKYSVASPEYPDFWKHEWTRHGTCSGLPQIEYFSHAVNLIRNGTVDTPTLVQENVGKVVPIADLRAAFGSWSSQPAAVLKCMHGGDTLSQVFTCWVKDDKNAPIRRRACPEHVLKEDTCSRSSIHIPAFAKRD
;
A
#
# COMPACT_ATOMS: atom_id res chain seq x y z
N MET A 1 -18.68 -9.26 30.82
CA MET A 1 -18.13 -8.99 32.16
C MET A 1 -16.71 -8.47 31.96
N LYS A 2 -16.51 -7.14 31.97
CA LYS A 2 -15.20 -6.50 31.77
C LYS A 2 -14.42 -6.62 33.07
N LEU A 3 -13.30 -7.34 33.05
CA LEU A 3 -12.35 -7.36 34.16
C LEU A 3 -11.53 -6.06 34.08
N LEU A 4 -11.85 -5.08 34.93
CA LEU A 4 -10.96 -3.95 35.19
C LEU A 4 -9.93 -4.42 36.22
N LEU A 5 -8.66 -4.53 35.82
CA LEU A 5 -7.57 -4.69 36.79
C LEU A 5 -7.31 -3.36 37.51
N PRO A 6 -7.03 -3.36 38.82
CA PRO A 6 -6.79 -2.15 39.57
C PRO A 6 -5.38 -1.61 39.28
N LEU A 7 -5.28 -0.32 38.98
CA LEU A 7 -4.01 0.39 38.91
C LEU A 7 -3.40 0.49 40.31
N THR A 8 -2.10 0.22 40.41
CA THR A 8 -1.39 0.31 41.68
C THR A 8 -1.18 1.79 42.08
N PRO A 9 -0.99 2.08 43.39
CA PRO A 9 -0.88 3.45 43.90
C PRO A 9 0.25 4.28 43.24
N ALA A 10 1.30 3.61 42.77
CA ALA A 10 2.43 4.23 42.07
C ALA A 10 2.04 4.81 40.70
N VAL A 11 1.14 4.15 39.97
CA VAL A 11 0.69 4.59 38.64
C VAL A 11 -0.23 5.81 38.73
N SER A 12 -1.02 5.91 39.82
CA SER A 12 -1.86 7.08 40.09
C SER A 12 -1.05 8.33 40.45
N MET A 13 0.06 8.21 41.19
CA MET A 13 0.92 9.36 41.49
C MET A 13 1.73 9.85 40.29
N ALA A 14 2.22 8.95 39.43
CA ALA A 14 2.95 9.31 38.22
C ALA A 14 2.06 10.10 37.23
N LEU A 15 0.77 9.72 37.12
CA LEU A 15 -0.20 10.39 36.25
C LEU A 15 -0.59 11.80 36.78
N LEU A 16 -0.62 12.01 38.10
CA LEU A 16 -0.84 13.32 38.71
C LEU A 16 0.38 14.25 38.59
N ALA A 17 1.60 13.71 38.63
CA ALA A 17 2.83 14.49 38.45
C ALA A 17 3.02 14.95 36.99
N ALA A 18 2.71 14.07 36.02
CA ALA A 18 2.79 14.40 34.59
C ALA A 18 1.75 15.45 34.16
N THR A 19 0.54 15.43 34.74
CA THR A 19 -0.49 16.44 34.48
C THR A 19 -0.16 17.80 35.13
N SER A 20 0.51 17.84 36.29
CA SER A 20 0.98 19.10 36.88
C SER A 20 2.13 19.75 36.11
N LEU A 21 2.94 18.97 35.38
CA LEU A 21 4.03 19.51 34.56
C LEU A 21 3.52 20.07 33.22
N ALA A 22 2.51 19.45 32.62
CA ALA A 22 1.88 19.92 31.39
C ALA A 22 1.16 21.27 31.57
N MET A 23 0.59 21.54 32.76
CA MET A 23 -0.07 22.81 33.06
C MET A 23 0.89 23.97 33.36
N ALA A 24 2.19 23.72 33.52
CA ALA A 24 3.20 24.77 33.76
C ALA A 24 3.81 25.34 32.47
N VAL A 25 3.53 24.75 31.31
CA VAL A 25 4.16 25.12 30.03
C VAL A 25 3.33 26.13 29.21
N ASP A 26 2.03 26.30 29.52
CA ASP A 26 1.13 27.16 28.74
C ASP A 26 1.08 28.65 29.17
N ASP A 27 1.70 29.03 30.30
CA ASP A 27 1.65 30.41 30.82
C ASP A 27 2.99 31.18 30.77
N ALA A 28 4.02 30.67 30.08
CA ALA A 28 5.32 31.35 30.01
C ALA A 28 5.45 32.27 28.78
N MET A 29 5.54 33.58 29.05
CA MET A 29 5.98 34.62 28.11
C MET A 29 7.29 34.22 27.39
N PRO A 30 7.52 34.68 26.13
CA PRO A 30 8.64 34.20 25.33
C PRO A 30 9.99 34.63 25.93
N LEU A 31 10.80 33.64 26.31
CA LEU A 31 12.18 33.84 26.75
C LEU A 31 13.14 33.93 25.55
N PRO A 32 14.21 34.73 25.64
CA PRO A 32 15.15 34.93 24.53
C PRO A 32 15.99 33.67 24.21
N ALA A 33 16.28 33.52 22.91
CA ALA A 33 16.85 32.33 22.26
C ALA A 33 18.18 31.74 22.79
N PRO A 34 19.12 32.47 23.44
CA PRO A 34 20.36 31.82 23.87
C PRO A 34 20.23 30.98 25.16
N MET A 35 19.08 31.00 25.85
CA MET A 35 18.88 30.30 27.14
C MET A 35 18.17 28.94 27.03
N GLN A 36 17.58 28.61 25.87
CA GLN A 36 16.87 27.34 25.63
C GLN A 36 17.76 26.07 25.65
N PRO A 37 18.98 26.06 25.08
CA PRO A 37 19.78 24.83 25.02
C PRO A 37 20.24 24.33 26.40
N ALA A 38 20.46 25.25 27.35
CA ALA A 38 20.92 24.92 28.70
C ALA A 38 19.78 24.42 29.60
N LEU A 39 18.55 24.89 29.37
CA LEU A 39 17.37 24.44 30.10
C LEU A 39 16.93 23.03 29.63
N GLU A 40 16.99 22.76 28.33
CA GLU A 40 16.71 21.42 27.78
C GLU A 40 17.69 20.36 28.30
N ALA A 41 18.99 20.69 28.38
CA ALA A 41 20.00 19.77 28.93
C ALA A 41 19.75 19.45 30.41
N SER A 42 19.38 20.45 31.23
CA SER A 42 19.12 20.25 32.66
C SER A 42 17.81 19.48 32.94
N ILE A 43 16.81 19.65 32.08
CA ILE A 43 15.55 18.89 32.12
C ILE A 43 15.82 17.43 31.75
N MET A 44 16.60 17.17 30.69
CA MET A 44 16.96 15.81 30.26
C MET A 44 17.81 15.06 31.30
N GLU A 45 18.73 15.75 31.98
CA GLU A 45 19.56 15.16 33.02
C GLU A 45 18.74 14.78 34.28
N ARG A 46 17.73 15.60 34.62
CA ARG A 46 16.78 15.31 35.72
C ARG A 46 15.75 14.23 35.35
N LEU A 47 15.32 14.16 34.08
CA LEU A 47 14.49 13.06 33.57
C LEU A 47 15.25 11.73 33.58
N HIS A 48 16.53 11.71 33.20
CA HIS A 48 17.37 10.51 33.32
C HIS A 48 17.54 10.03 34.77
N ALA A 49 17.70 10.92 35.73
CA ALA A 49 17.82 10.55 37.13
C ALA A 49 16.52 9.96 37.72
N LEU A 50 15.36 10.49 37.32
CA LEU A 50 14.05 9.97 37.75
C LEU A 50 13.71 8.60 37.12
N VAL A 51 14.26 8.30 35.93
CA VAL A 51 14.14 7.00 35.27
C VAL A 51 15.04 5.93 35.92
N TYR A 52 16.07 6.32 36.68
CA TYR A 52 17.01 5.37 37.30
C TYR A 52 16.57 4.88 38.69
N GLU A 53 15.77 5.65 39.43
CA GLU A 53 15.26 5.22 40.75
C GLU A 53 13.93 4.43 40.69
N ALA A 54 13.20 4.54 39.57
CA ALA A 54 12.13 3.62 39.23
C ALA A 54 12.76 2.49 38.39
N ASN A 55 12.93 1.30 38.96
CA ASN A 55 13.58 0.14 38.32
C ASN A 55 12.80 -0.37 37.06
N ILE A 56 12.80 0.42 35.97
CA ILE A 56 12.09 0.19 34.68
C ILE A 56 13.11 -0.21 33.60
N VAL A 57 14.18 -0.92 33.98
CA VAL A 57 15.09 -1.52 32.99
C VAL A 57 14.53 -2.85 32.42
N ASP A 58 13.40 -3.34 32.96
CA ASP A 58 12.70 -4.54 32.46
C ASP A 58 11.47 -4.22 31.56
N LEU A 59 11.24 -2.97 31.17
CA LEU A 59 10.09 -2.60 30.31
C LEU A 59 10.46 -2.05 28.93
N LEU A 60 11.74 -2.02 28.59
CA LEU A 60 12.15 -1.92 27.19
C LEU A 60 12.25 -3.34 26.65
N ALA A 61 11.12 -3.86 26.19
CA ALA A 61 11.08 -5.06 25.38
C ALA A 61 12.23 -4.97 24.37
N SER A 62 13.13 -5.95 24.43
CA SER A 62 14.25 -6.06 23.50
C SER A 62 13.72 -5.97 22.07
N PRO A 63 14.48 -5.46 21.08
CA PRO A 63 14.07 -5.54 19.67
C PRO A 63 13.66 -6.98 19.27
N HIS A 64 14.25 -7.97 19.95
CA HIS A 64 13.90 -9.38 19.83
C HIS A 64 12.54 -9.79 20.40
N GLU A 65 12.00 -9.08 21.40
CA GLU A 65 10.67 -9.31 21.97
C GLU A 65 9.57 -8.64 21.15
N GLU A 66 9.81 -7.46 20.57
CA GLU A 66 8.87 -6.82 19.64
C GLU A 66 8.72 -7.66 18.36
N GLU A 67 9.84 -8.17 17.83
CA GLU A 67 9.90 -9.10 16.71
C GLU A 67 9.31 -10.47 17.07
N ARG A 68 9.51 -10.98 18.31
CA ARG A 68 8.85 -12.21 18.79
C ARG A 68 7.35 -12.06 18.96
N LEU A 69 6.88 -10.94 19.51
CA LEU A 69 5.46 -10.68 19.74
C LEU A 69 4.74 -10.52 18.40
N SER A 70 5.34 -9.78 17.46
CA SER A 70 4.94 -9.71 16.05
C SER A 70 4.93 -11.10 15.39
N SER A 71 6.00 -11.89 15.53
CA SER A 71 6.07 -13.23 14.95
C SER A 71 5.06 -14.22 15.55
N SER A 72 4.70 -14.06 16.84
CA SER A 72 3.73 -14.92 17.52
C SER A 72 2.28 -14.54 17.22
N LEU A 73 2.01 -13.28 16.86
CA LEU A 73 0.71 -12.81 16.38
C LEU A 73 0.49 -13.17 14.89
N ASN A 74 1.57 -13.30 14.11
CA ASN A 74 1.54 -13.63 12.68
C ASN A 74 1.72 -15.13 12.37
N ALA A 75 1.95 -15.98 13.38
CA ALA A 75 2.15 -17.42 13.17
C ALA A 75 0.91 -18.14 12.60
N ASP A 76 -0.27 -17.52 12.71
CA ASP A 76 -1.55 -18.06 12.22
C ASP A 76 -2.05 -17.36 10.93
N THR A 77 -1.40 -16.28 10.49
CA THR A 77 -1.79 -15.56 9.27
C THR A 77 -1.08 -16.13 8.04
N LYS A 78 -1.85 -16.50 7.00
CA LYS A 78 -1.31 -17.03 5.74
C LYS A 78 -0.45 -16.01 4.97
N PHE A 79 -0.53 -14.73 5.32
CA PHE A 79 0.19 -13.59 4.73
C PHE A 79 0.11 -12.37 5.66
N ASP A 80 0.94 -11.36 5.44
CA ASP A 80 1.15 -10.23 6.36
C ASP A 80 0.61 -8.89 5.80
N LEU A 81 0.65 -8.71 4.49
CA LEU A 81 0.25 -7.48 3.81
C LEU A 81 -0.30 -7.77 2.41
N TYR A 82 -0.89 -6.76 1.76
CA TYR A 82 -1.17 -6.83 0.33
C TYR A 82 -0.19 -5.99 -0.47
N VAL A 83 0.18 -6.50 -1.64
CA VAL A 83 0.70 -5.71 -2.75
C VAL A 83 -0.44 -5.44 -3.72
N LEU A 84 -0.82 -4.17 -3.87
CA LEU A 84 -1.73 -3.74 -4.93
C LEU A 84 -0.90 -3.47 -6.19
N ALA A 85 -1.05 -4.32 -7.19
CA ALA A 85 -0.39 -4.19 -8.48
C ALA A 85 -1.31 -3.47 -9.47
N GLN A 86 -0.79 -2.40 -10.07
CA GLN A 86 -1.52 -1.57 -11.02
C GLN A 86 -0.82 -1.54 -12.37
N SER A 87 -1.59 -1.61 -13.45
CA SER A 87 -1.10 -1.64 -14.83
C SER A 87 -1.38 -0.32 -15.55
N TRP A 88 -0.35 0.20 -16.23
CA TRP A 88 -0.45 1.27 -17.21
C TRP A 88 -0.79 0.66 -18.57
N GLN A 89 -2.08 0.68 -18.91
CA GLN A 89 -2.57 -0.01 -20.11
C GLN A 89 -1.95 0.49 -21.42
N PRO A 90 -1.63 1.78 -21.62
CA PRO A 90 -0.90 2.23 -22.80
C PRO A 90 0.39 1.45 -23.07
N GLU A 91 1.16 1.15 -22.02
CA GLU A 91 2.40 0.39 -22.15
C GLU A 91 2.14 -1.11 -22.33
N PHE A 92 1.18 -1.67 -21.58
CA PHE A 92 0.79 -3.06 -21.79
C PHE A 92 0.37 -3.31 -23.25
N CYS A 93 -0.33 -2.35 -23.85
CA CYS A 93 -0.83 -2.43 -25.22
C CYS A 93 0.21 -2.09 -26.29
N HIS A 94 1.37 -1.55 -25.94
CA HIS A 94 2.40 -1.14 -26.90
C HIS A 94 2.78 -2.29 -27.83
N GLY A 95 2.52 -2.10 -29.13
CA GLY A 95 2.81 -3.08 -30.19
C GLY A 95 1.86 -4.28 -30.24
N LYS A 96 0.78 -4.27 -29.44
CA LYS A 96 -0.21 -5.35 -29.33
C LYS A 96 -1.59 -4.93 -29.80
N GLU A 97 -1.74 -3.72 -30.34
CA GLU A 97 -3.02 -3.15 -30.77
C GLU A 97 -3.71 -4.05 -31.80
N LYS A 98 -2.96 -4.69 -32.71
CA LYS A 98 -3.55 -5.60 -33.71
C LYS A 98 -3.96 -6.97 -33.16
N VAL A 99 -3.51 -7.33 -31.96
CA VAL A 99 -3.69 -8.67 -31.38
C VAL A 99 -4.71 -8.64 -30.24
N PHE A 100 -4.76 -7.56 -29.46
CA PHE A 100 -5.59 -7.43 -28.28
C PHE A 100 -6.71 -6.43 -28.54
N PRO A 101 -7.98 -6.87 -28.64
CA PRO A 101 -9.10 -5.99 -28.99
C PRO A 101 -9.30 -4.82 -28.02
N GLY A 102 -9.10 -5.01 -26.71
CA GLY A 102 -9.18 -3.93 -25.72
C GLY A 102 -8.10 -2.86 -25.92
N CYS A 103 -6.97 -3.19 -26.55
CA CYS A 103 -5.96 -2.22 -26.94
C CYS A 103 -6.36 -1.39 -28.18
N GLN A 104 -7.28 -1.88 -29.01
CA GLN A 104 -7.80 -1.13 -30.16
C GLN A 104 -8.82 -0.09 -29.73
N GLU A 105 -9.64 -0.41 -28.74
CA GLU A 105 -10.75 0.42 -28.24
C GLU A 105 -10.60 0.66 -26.75
N PRO A 106 -9.57 1.42 -26.33
CA PRO A 106 -9.36 1.68 -24.92
C PRO A 106 -10.48 2.56 -24.37
N GLN A 107 -11.03 2.17 -23.22
CA GLN A 107 -11.96 3.04 -22.48
C GLN A 107 -11.25 4.34 -22.06
N GLU A 108 -12.01 5.44 -21.93
CA GLU A 108 -11.45 6.75 -21.57
C GLU A 108 -10.66 6.72 -20.25
N PHE A 109 -11.14 5.95 -19.25
CA PHE A 109 -10.44 5.80 -17.97
C PHE A 109 -9.01 5.28 -18.15
N TRP A 110 -8.80 4.26 -18.99
CA TRP A 110 -7.50 3.60 -19.18
C TRP A 110 -6.45 4.51 -19.83
N LYS A 111 -6.88 5.57 -20.52
CA LYS A 111 -5.98 6.48 -21.24
C LYS A 111 -5.18 7.38 -20.30
N THR A 112 -5.69 7.62 -19.10
CA THR A 112 -5.08 8.53 -18.13
C THR A 112 -4.93 7.93 -16.74
N HIS A 113 -5.55 6.77 -16.47
CA HIS A 113 -5.51 6.13 -15.16
C HIS A 113 -4.88 4.73 -15.23
N PHE A 114 -4.16 4.39 -14.16
CA PHE A 114 -3.83 3.02 -13.86
C PHE A 114 -5.08 2.19 -13.61
N THR A 115 -5.01 0.94 -14.02
CA THR A 115 -6.04 -0.08 -13.75
C THR A 115 -5.46 -1.18 -12.89
N LEU A 116 -6.29 -2.04 -12.31
CA LEU A 116 -5.86 -3.20 -11.53
C LEU A 116 -5.15 -4.20 -12.43
N HIS A 117 -3.99 -4.64 -11.96
CA HIS A 117 -3.47 -5.95 -12.29
C HIS A 117 -3.97 -6.96 -11.26
N GLY A 118 -3.80 -6.65 -9.96
CA GLY A 118 -4.30 -7.49 -8.89
C GLY A 118 -3.99 -7.01 -7.47
N LEU A 119 -4.56 -7.73 -6.50
CA LEU A 119 -4.41 -7.51 -5.08
C LEU A 119 -3.78 -8.76 -4.45
N TRP A 120 -2.49 -8.73 -4.19
CA TRP A 120 -1.72 -9.94 -3.92
C TRP A 120 -1.38 -10.07 -2.44
N PRO A 121 -1.88 -11.11 -1.74
CA PRO A 121 -1.35 -11.50 -0.44
C PRO A 121 0.16 -11.70 -0.49
N GLU A 122 0.88 -11.04 0.41
CA GLU A 122 2.34 -11.00 0.47
C GLU A 122 2.83 -11.21 1.91
N ARG A 123 4.06 -11.71 2.08
CA ARG A 123 4.71 -11.88 3.38
C ARG A 123 5.76 -10.80 3.59
N GLU A 124 6.01 -10.44 4.85
CA GLU A 124 7.16 -9.61 5.21
C GLU A 124 8.46 -10.32 4.88
N VAL A 125 8.49 -11.63 5.14
CA VAL A 125 9.66 -12.48 4.96
C VAL A 125 9.24 -13.80 4.33
N GLY A 126 10.02 -14.24 3.35
CA GLY A 126 9.79 -15.49 2.62
C GLY A 126 8.98 -15.29 1.33
N ALA A 127 8.56 -16.39 0.73
CA ALA A 127 7.83 -16.33 -0.52
C ALA A 127 6.35 -15.96 -0.27
N PRO A 128 5.75 -15.13 -1.15
CA PRO A 128 4.31 -14.90 -1.11
C PRO A 128 3.55 -16.21 -1.32
N PRO A 129 2.38 -16.38 -0.68
CA PRO A 129 1.54 -17.54 -0.91
C PRO A 129 0.93 -17.50 -2.32
N GLY A 130 0.61 -18.66 -2.87
CA GLY A 130 -0.08 -18.77 -4.15
C GLY A 130 -0.86 -20.08 -4.25
N PHE A 131 -1.97 -20.06 -5.00
CA PHE A 131 -2.80 -21.24 -5.27
C PHE A 131 -3.29 -21.94 -3.97
N CYS A 132 -3.79 -21.18 -3.00
CA CYS A 132 -4.04 -21.67 -1.64
C CYS A 132 -5.39 -22.39 -1.44
N GLY A 133 -6.27 -22.35 -2.43
CA GLY A 133 -7.63 -22.88 -2.31
C GLY A 133 -8.13 -23.46 -3.63
N GLY A 134 -9.15 -24.31 -3.53
CA GLY A 134 -9.82 -24.92 -4.67
C GLY A 134 -11.21 -24.33 -4.96
N GLU A 135 -11.56 -23.21 -4.33
CA GLU A 135 -12.85 -22.54 -4.60
C GLU A 135 -12.92 -22.12 -6.08
N PRO A 136 -13.89 -22.66 -6.84
CA PRO A 136 -14.06 -22.28 -8.23
C PRO A 136 -14.38 -20.79 -8.36
N PHE A 137 -13.79 -20.17 -9.38
CA PHE A 137 -14.15 -18.81 -9.78
C PHE A 137 -15.57 -18.77 -10.36
N ASP A 138 -16.41 -17.87 -9.85
CA ASP A 138 -17.77 -17.61 -10.30
C ASP A 138 -17.88 -16.17 -10.84
N ALA A 139 -17.59 -16.03 -12.14
CA ALA A 139 -17.66 -14.74 -12.84
C ALA A 139 -19.04 -14.11 -12.72
N LYS A 140 -20.11 -14.91 -12.88
CA LYS A 140 -21.48 -14.43 -12.89
C LYS A 140 -21.82 -13.75 -11.56
N GLN A 141 -21.47 -14.37 -10.45
CA GLN A 141 -21.74 -13.80 -9.13
C GLN A 141 -20.97 -12.49 -8.90
N ILE A 142 -19.69 -12.43 -9.28
CA ILE A 142 -18.89 -11.21 -9.13
C ILE A 142 -19.43 -10.07 -10.01
N GLU A 143 -19.78 -10.38 -11.25
CA GLU A 143 -20.33 -9.42 -12.21
C GLU A 143 -21.71 -8.90 -11.79
N GLU A 144 -22.56 -9.75 -11.21
CA GLU A 144 -23.88 -9.36 -10.67
C GLU A 144 -23.75 -8.41 -9.47
N GLU A 145 -22.79 -8.65 -8.57
CA GLU A 145 -22.63 -7.87 -7.34
C GLU A 145 -21.83 -6.57 -7.55
N ILE A 146 -20.76 -6.60 -8.35
CA ILE A 146 -19.86 -5.43 -8.55
C ILE A 146 -20.27 -4.61 -9.79
N GLY A 147 -20.87 -5.26 -10.79
CA GLY A 147 -21.21 -4.67 -12.08
C GLY A 147 -20.09 -4.83 -13.11
N PHE A 148 -20.42 -5.43 -14.25
CA PHE A 148 -19.49 -5.67 -15.36
C PHE A 148 -18.82 -4.40 -15.88
N GLU A 149 -19.55 -3.28 -15.98
CA GLU A 149 -18.97 -1.99 -16.38
C GLU A 149 -17.92 -1.49 -15.38
N THR A 150 -18.19 -1.66 -14.08
CA THR A 150 -17.21 -1.31 -13.02
C THR A 150 -15.97 -2.19 -13.12
N LEU A 151 -16.15 -3.51 -13.25
CA LEU A 151 -15.03 -4.45 -13.38
C LEU A 151 -14.18 -4.16 -14.62
N THR A 152 -14.81 -3.97 -15.78
CA THR A 152 -14.08 -3.67 -17.03
C THR A 152 -13.40 -2.31 -16.99
N GLN A 153 -13.99 -1.30 -16.33
CA GLN A 153 -13.36 0.01 -16.19
C GLN A 153 -12.09 -0.06 -15.32
N TYR A 154 -12.15 -0.72 -14.16
CA TYR A 154 -11.08 -0.69 -13.16
C TYR A 154 -10.13 -1.89 -13.20
N TRP A 155 -10.53 -3.04 -13.74
CA TRP A 155 -9.74 -4.28 -13.81
C TRP A 155 -9.89 -4.96 -15.19
N PRO A 156 -9.54 -4.30 -16.30
CA PRO A 156 -9.79 -4.83 -17.63
C PRO A 156 -8.90 -6.03 -17.98
N ASP A 157 -9.47 -6.99 -18.71
CA ASP A 157 -8.66 -7.86 -19.57
C ASP A 157 -8.64 -7.29 -21.00
N VAL A 158 -7.61 -6.52 -21.32
CA VAL A 158 -7.49 -5.88 -22.64
C VAL A 158 -7.20 -6.88 -23.77
N LYS A 159 -6.85 -8.13 -23.46
CA LYS A 159 -6.55 -9.16 -24.47
C LYS A 159 -7.80 -9.69 -25.17
N TYR A 160 -8.97 -9.51 -24.57
CA TYR A 160 -10.24 -9.96 -25.09
C TYR A 160 -11.18 -8.77 -25.32
N SER A 161 -12.14 -8.96 -26.23
CA SER A 161 -13.27 -8.04 -26.32
C SER A 161 -14.19 -8.26 -25.12
N VAL A 162 -14.86 -7.21 -24.63
CA VAL A 162 -15.83 -7.31 -23.53
C VAL A 162 -17.01 -8.25 -23.83
N ALA A 163 -17.23 -8.61 -25.10
CA ALA A 163 -18.25 -9.59 -25.51
C ALA A 163 -17.72 -11.04 -25.52
N SER A 164 -16.43 -11.26 -25.24
CA SER A 164 -15.78 -12.57 -25.29
C SER A 164 -16.09 -13.37 -24.02
N PRO A 165 -16.46 -14.65 -24.10
CA PRO A 165 -16.66 -15.48 -22.90
C PRO A 165 -15.36 -15.71 -22.10
N GLU A 166 -14.20 -15.50 -22.72
CA GLU A 166 -12.87 -15.56 -22.09
C GLU A 166 -12.48 -14.27 -21.36
N TYR A 167 -13.26 -13.18 -21.47
CA TYR A 167 -12.93 -11.91 -20.81
C TYR A 167 -12.69 -12.05 -19.29
N PRO A 168 -13.46 -12.89 -18.55
CA PRO A 168 -13.22 -13.11 -17.13
C PRO A 168 -11.99 -14.00 -16.81
N ASP A 169 -11.27 -14.55 -17.80
CA ASP A 169 -10.15 -15.47 -17.53
C ASP A 169 -8.99 -14.79 -16.79
N PHE A 170 -8.79 -13.48 -17.00
CA PHE A 170 -7.82 -12.74 -16.19
C PHE A 170 -8.25 -12.65 -14.73
N TRP A 171 -9.52 -12.34 -14.45
CA TRP A 171 -10.06 -12.32 -13.08
C TRP A 171 -9.96 -13.70 -12.44
N LYS A 172 -10.26 -14.76 -13.21
CA LYS A 172 -10.10 -16.15 -12.79
C LYS A 172 -8.65 -16.46 -12.40
N HIS A 173 -7.67 -15.99 -13.19
CA HIS A 173 -6.26 -16.17 -12.87
C HIS A 173 -5.89 -15.48 -11.57
N GLU A 174 -6.27 -14.21 -11.41
CA GLU A 174 -5.98 -13.41 -10.21
C GLU A 174 -6.65 -13.99 -8.96
N TRP A 175 -7.89 -14.48 -9.09
CA TRP A 175 -8.54 -15.23 -8.02
C TRP A 175 -7.77 -16.51 -7.66
N THR A 176 -7.56 -17.37 -8.65
CA THR A 176 -6.98 -18.71 -8.44
C THR A 176 -5.58 -18.61 -7.83
N ARG A 177 -4.73 -17.72 -8.36
CA ARG A 177 -3.35 -17.57 -7.91
C ARG A 177 -3.25 -16.78 -6.60
N HIS A 178 -3.99 -15.68 -6.46
CA HIS A 178 -3.80 -14.72 -5.37
C HIS A 178 -5.01 -14.64 -4.43
N GLY A 179 -6.21 -14.48 -4.98
CA GLY A 179 -7.44 -14.33 -4.19
C GLY A 179 -7.72 -15.50 -3.24
N THR A 180 -7.48 -16.74 -3.66
CA THR A 180 -7.64 -17.93 -2.81
C THR A 180 -6.74 -17.95 -1.57
N CYS A 181 -5.68 -17.13 -1.54
CA CYS A 181 -4.77 -16.98 -0.40
C CYS A 181 -5.19 -15.88 0.59
N SER A 182 -6.14 -15.02 0.22
CA SER A 182 -6.58 -13.88 1.03
C SER A 182 -7.42 -14.27 2.25
N GLY A 183 -8.09 -15.43 2.20
CA GLY A 183 -9.09 -15.82 3.19
C GLY A 183 -10.40 -15.01 3.13
N LEU A 184 -10.54 -14.10 2.15
CA LEU A 184 -11.76 -13.36 1.90
C LEU A 184 -12.72 -14.17 1.02
N PRO A 185 -14.05 -14.00 1.17
CA PRO A 185 -15.01 -14.40 0.15
C PRO A 185 -14.69 -13.75 -1.20
N GLN A 186 -14.98 -14.46 -2.30
CA GLN A 186 -14.65 -14.05 -3.66
C GLN A 186 -15.17 -12.64 -4.01
N ILE A 187 -16.44 -12.36 -3.73
CA ILE A 187 -17.05 -11.04 -3.95
C ILE A 187 -16.31 -9.95 -3.16
N GLU A 188 -15.96 -10.21 -1.89
CA GLU A 188 -15.27 -9.23 -1.04
C GLU A 188 -13.86 -8.95 -1.55
N TYR A 189 -13.11 -9.98 -1.98
CA TYR A 189 -11.78 -9.82 -2.56
C TYR A 189 -11.79 -8.87 -3.78
N PHE A 190 -12.67 -9.13 -4.75
CA PHE A 190 -12.80 -8.27 -5.92
C PHE A 190 -13.33 -6.87 -5.56
N SER A 191 -14.32 -6.79 -4.65
CA SER A 191 -14.88 -5.51 -4.20
C SER A 191 -13.83 -4.64 -3.54
N HIS A 192 -13.01 -5.21 -2.64
CA HIS A 192 -11.92 -4.48 -1.99
C HIS A 192 -10.91 -3.97 -3.00
N ALA A 193 -10.42 -4.84 -3.90
CA ALA A 193 -9.45 -4.43 -4.92
C ALA A 193 -9.98 -3.28 -5.81
N VAL A 194 -11.21 -3.40 -6.33
CA VAL A 194 -11.85 -2.36 -7.15
C VAL A 194 -12.01 -1.06 -6.37
N ASN A 195 -12.45 -1.13 -5.11
CA ASN A 195 -12.68 0.04 -4.27
C ASN A 195 -11.41 0.83 -3.93
N LEU A 196 -10.25 0.17 -3.89
CA LEU A 196 -8.98 0.85 -3.67
C LEU A 196 -8.70 1.88 -4.79
N ILE A 197 -9.04 1.58 -6.04
CA ILE A 197 -8.90 2.53 -7.16
C ILE A 197 -10.14 3.42 -7.28
N ARG A 198 -11.35 2.84 -7.28
CA ARG A 198 -12.60 3.55 -7.55
C ARG A 198 -12.86 4.73 -6.61
N ASN A 199 -12.55 4.56 -5.32
CA ASN A 199 -12.87 5.58 -4.30
C ASN A 199 -11.78 6.66 -4.17
N GLY A 200 -10.77 6.65 -5.04
CA GLY A 200 -9.62 7.56 -4.98
C GLY A 200 -8.65 7.27 -3.84
N THR A 201 -8.76 6.09 -3.21
CA THR A 201 -7.81 5.66 -2.16
C THR A 201 -6.41 5.43 -2.75
N VAL A 202 -6.34 5.03 -4.02
CA VAL A 202 -5.15 4.98 -4.87
C VAL A 202 -5.44 5.66 -6.18
N ASP A 203 -5.02 6.91 -6.27
CA ASP A 203 -5.13 7.68 -7.50
C ASP A 203 -3.89 7.56 -8.38
N THR A 204 -4.15 7.64 -9.68
CA THR A 204 -3.08 7.92 -10.64
C THR A 204 -2.64 9.37 -10.41
N PRO A 205 -1.35 9.64 -10.07
CA PRO A 205 -0.94 10.99 -9.76
C PRO A 205 -1.22 11.94 -10.92
N THR A 206 -1.63 13.19 -10.63
CA THR A 206 -1.88 14.22 -11.66
C THR A 206 -0.69 14.39 -12.60
N LEU A 207 0.53 14.27 -12.08
CA LEU A 207 1.76 14.27 -12.89
C LEU A 207 1.73 13.20 -14.00
N VAL A 208 1.21 12.01 -13.72
CA VAL A 208 1.04 10.96 -14.74
C VAL A 208 -0.05 11.36 -15.74
N GLN A 209 -1.22 11.78 -15.24
CA GLN A 209 -2.38 12.14 -16.08
C GLN A 209 -2.08 13.28 -17.06
N GLU A 210 -1.33 14.31 -16.65
CA GLU A 210 -1.03 15.49 -17.46
C GLU A 210 0.17 15.30 -18.41
N ASN A 211 0.93 14.22 -18.23
CA ASN A 211 2.13 13.92 -18.99
C ASN A 211 2.04 12.63 -19.81
N VAL A 212 0.82 12.14 -20.07
CA VAL A 212 0.57 11.06 -21.03
C VAL A 212 1.20 11.39 -22.39
N GLY A 213 2.02 10.48 -22.90
CA GLY A 213 2.80 10.62 -24.13
C GLY A 213 4.13 11.36 -23.97
N LYS A 214 4.45 11.91 -22.80
CA LYS A 214 5.65 12.75 -22.55
C LYS A 214 6.68 12.03 -21.69
N VAL A 215 7.87 12.64 -21.60
CA VAL A 215 8.96 12.21 -20.71
C VAL A 215 9.01 13.11 -19.49
N VAL A 216 9.09 12.53 -18.30
CA VAL A 216 9.19 13.24 -17.02
C VAL A 216 10.45 12.82 -16.26
N PRO A 217 11.04 13.68 -15.41
CA PRO A 217 12.10 13.25 -14.51
C PRO A 217 11.62 12.16 -13.54
N ILE A 218 12.42 11.12 -13.32
CA ILE A 218 12.07 10.03 -12.38
C ILE A 218 11.86 10.55 -10.95
N ALA A 219 12.60 11.59 -10.56
CA ALA A 219 12.49 12.20 -9.24
C ALA A 219 11.07 12.77 -9.01
N ASP A 220 10.53 13.49 -10.00
CA ASP A 220 9.18 14.07 -9.92
C ASP A 220 8.12 12.97 -9.92
N LEU A 221 8.29 11.93 -10.73
CA LEU A 221 7.39 10.78 -10.75
C LEU A 221 7.35 10.07 -9.39
N ARG A 222 8.51 9.81 -8.78
CA ARG A 222 8.59 9.20 -7.44
C ARG A 222 7.97 10.11 -6.38
N ALA A 223 8.24 11.41 -6.44
CA ALA A 223 7.65 12.39 -5.52
C ALA A 223 6.11 12.42 -5.63
N ALA A 224 5.56 12.27 -6.84
CA ALA A 224 4.12 12.24 -7.08
C ALA A 224 3.40 11.04 -6.42
N PHE A 225 4.11 9.94 -6.16
CA PHE A 225 3.58 8.80 -5.41
C PHE A 225 3.79 8.89 -3.89
N GLY A 226 4.63 9.83 -3.44
CA GLY A 226 4.99 10.06 -2.04
C GLY A 226 6.15 9.20 -1.53
N SER A 227 6.46 9.36 -0.23
CA SER A 227 7.49 8.61 0.48
C SER A 227 7.05 8.22 1.89
N TRP A 228 7.68 7.19 2.44
CA TRP A 228 7.62 6.81 3.85
C TRP A 228 9.00 7.02 4.46
N SER A 229 9.19 8.12 5.17
CA SER A 229 10.52 8.56 5.61
C SER A 229 11.48 8.65 4.42
N SER A 230 12.53 7.83 4.38
CA SER A 230 13.51 7.75 3.28
C SER A 230 13.17 6.71 2.20
N GLN A 231 12.08 5.95 2.36
CA GLN A 231 11.66 4.92 1.40
C GLN A 231 10.61 5.45 0.42
N PRO A 232 10.59 4.99 -0.85
CA PRO A 232 9.55 5.36 -1.78
C PRO A 232 8.20 4.75 -1.36
N ALA A 233 7.10 5.48 -1.58
CA ALA A 233 5.76 4.97 -1.23
C ALA A 233 5.16 4.04 -2.29
N ALA A 234 5.80 3.92 -3.46
CA ALA A 234 5.41 3.03 -4.53
C ALA A 234 6.65 2.45 -5.22
N VAL A 235 6.51 1.25 -5.78
CA VAL A 235 7.53 0.57 -6.58
C VAL A 235 7.16 0.72 -8.04
N LEU A 236 8.07 1.28 -8.84
CA LEU A 236 7.80 1.56 -10.25
C LEU A 236 8.39 0.45 -11.13
N LYS A 237 7.56 -0.13 -12.01
CA LYS A 237 8.02 -1.07 -13.02
C LYS A 237 8.07 -0.36 -14.36
N CYS A 238 9.25 -0.36 -14.96
CA CYS A 238 9.50 0.13 -16.30
C CYS A 238 9.91 -0.99 -17.25
N MET A 239 9.52 -0.85 -18.52
CA MET A 239 9.92 -1.71 -19.63
C MET A 239 11.05 -1.05 -20.46
N HIS A 240 11.41 -1.66 -21.59
CA HIS A 240 12.33 -1.09 -22.58
C HIS A 240 13.71 -0.65 -22.03
N GLY A 241 14.24 -1.40 -21.06
CA GLY A 241 15.51 -1.07 -20.40
C GLY A 241 15.37 0.01 -19.32
N GLY A 242 14.17 0.12 -18.74
CA GLY A 242 13.88 0.93 -17.56
C GLY A 242 13.48 2.37 -17.85
N ASP A 243 13.10 2.69 -19.09
CA ASP A 243 12.79 4.05 -19.54
C ASP A 243 11.30 4.34 -19.67
N THR A 244 10.45 3.31 -19.64
CA THR A 244 9.02 3.45 -20.00
C THR A 244 8.13 2.88 -18.91
N LEU A 245 7.26 3.72 -18.33
CA LEU A 245 6.39 3.35 -17.21
C LEU A 245 5.35 2.29 -17.61
N SER A 246 5.30 1.19 -16.87
CA SER A 246 4.44 0.04 -17.19
C SER A 246 3.52 -0.37 -16.05
N GLN A 247 4.03 -0.43 -14.82
CA GLN A 247 3.24 -0.81 -13.66
C GLN A 247 3.69 -0.05 -12.40
N VAL A 248 2.81 -0.03 -11.41
CA VAL A 248 3.10 0.52 -10.09
C VAL A 248 2.58 -0.42 -9.02
N PHE A 249 3.41 -0.71 -8.02
CA PHE A 249 3.01 -1.50 -6.86
C PHE A 249 2.95 -0.60 -5.61
N THR A 250 1.90 -0.78 -4.81
CA THR A 250 1.77 -0.16 -3.48
C THR A 250 1.44 -1.20 -2.42
N CYS A 251 1.88 -0.99 -1.19
CA CYS A 251 1.70 -1.95 -0.11
C CYS A 251 0.64 -1.49 0.90
N TRP A 252 -0.12 -2.46 1.41
CA TRP A 252 -1.33 -2.22 2.21
C TRP A 252 -1.34 -3.06 3.48
N VAL A 253 -1.67 -2.42 4.61
CA VAL A 253 -2.06 -3.15 5.81
C VAL A 253 -3.44 -3.76 5.61
N LYS A 254 -3.65 -4.92 6.24
CA LYS A 254 -4.95 -5.58 6.35
C LYS A 254 -5.48 -5.52 7.78
N ASP A 255 -6.79 -5.60 7.94
CA ASP A 255 -7.41 -5.77 9.26
C ASP A 255 -7.50 -7.25 9.68
N ASP A 256 -8.11 -7.50 10.84
CA ASP A 256 -8.30 -8.85 11.40
C ASP A 256 -9.22 -9.75 10.54
N LYS A 257 -9.97 -9.15 9.61
CA LYS A 257 -10.80 -9.86 8.63
C LYS A 257 -10.11 -10.00 7.28
N ASN A 258 -8.84 -9.64 7.19
CA ASN A 258 -8.03 -9.60 5.96
C ASN A 258 -8.49 -8.54 4.94
N ALA A 259 -9.31 -7.57 5.29
CA ALA A 259 -9.64 -6.48 4.38
C ALA A 259 -8.46 -5.49 4.28
N PRO A 260 -8.06 -5.02 3.08
CA PRO A 260 -7.04 -3.97 2.96
C PRO A 260 -7.62 -2.63 3.44
N ILE A 261 -6.94 -1.95 4.36
CA ILE A 261 -7.48 -0.74 5.03
C ILE A 261 -6.65 0.53 4.84
N ARG A 262 -5.32 0.44 4.68
CA ARG A 262 -4.46 1.63 4.58
C ARG A 262 -3.13 1.32 3.88
N ARG A 263 -2.58 2.30 3.16
CA ARG A 263 -1.21 2.23 2.63
C ARG A 263 -0.15 2.16 3.74
N ARG A 264 0.92 1.45 3.45
CA ARG A 264 2.14 1.32 4.27
C ARG A 264 3.39 1.33 3.39
N ALA A 265 4.55 1.39 4.02
CA ALA A 265 5.82 1.11 3.35
C ALA A 265 5.86 -0.35 2.89
N CYS A 266 6.45 -0.58 1.71
CA CYS A 266 6.69 -1.93 1.18
C CYS A 266 7.92 -2.58 1.82
N PRO A 267 7.92 -3.91 2.01
CA PRO A 267 9.10 -4.63 2.46
C PRO A 267 10.23 -4.56 1.42
N GLU A 268 11.46 -4.81 1.87
CA GLU A 268 12.66 -4.58 1.05
C GLU A 268 12.67 -5.40 -0.25
N HIS A 269 12.16 -6.65 -0.24
CA HIS A 269 12.10 -7.47 -1.45
C HIS A 269 11.15 -6.90 -2.49
N VAL A 270 10.01 -6.36 -2.06
CA VAL A 270 9.07 -5.67 -2.96
C VAL A 270 9.69 -4.36 -3.46
N LEU A 271 10.40 -3.61 -2.63
CA LEU A 271 11.11 -2.39 -3.06
C LEU A 271 12.19 -2.69 -4.13
N LYS A 272 12.88 -3.84 -4.02
CA LYS A 272 13.88 -4.30 -4.99
C LYS A 272 13.29 -4.67 -6.35
N GLU A 273 11.97 -4.77 -6.46
CA GLU A 273 11.31 -4.98 -7.73
C GLU A 273 11.26 -3.74 -8.63
N ASP A 274 11.65 -2.56 -8.15
CA ASP A 274 11.68 -1.34 -8.95
C ASP A 274 12.65 -1.50 -10.13
N THR A 275 12.15 -1.30 -11.36
CA THR A 275 12.94 -1.43 -12.59
C THR A 275 13.13 -0.12 -13.33
N CYS A 276 12.62 1.00 -12.80
CA CYS A 276 12.74 2.32 -13.39
C CYS A 276 14.08 2.96 -12.99
N SER A 277 15.10 2.74 -13.81
CA SER A 277 16.50 3.09 -13.51
C SER A 277 17.00 4.34 -14.26
N ARG A 278 16.24 4.88 -15.21
CA ARG A 278 16.62 6.08 -15.96
C ARG A 278 16.32 7.35 -15.17
N SER A 279 17.07 8.42 -15.45
CA SER A 279 16.82 9.75 -14.86
C SER A 279 15.52 10.40 -15.35
N SER A 280 15.01 9.93 -16.49
CA SER A 280 13.76 10.38 -17.06
C SER A 280 12.98 9.18 -17.61
N ILE A 281 11.66 9.19 -17.42
CA ILE A 281 10.75 8.11 -17.76
C ILE A 281 9.71 8.62 -18.76
N HIS A 282 9.48 7.87 -19.83
CA HIS A 282 8.35 8.05 -20.73
C HIS A 282 7.08 7.50 -20.09
N ILE A 283 6.00 8.28 -20.15
CA ILE A 283 4.64 7.84 -19.78
C ILE A 283 3.91 7.57 -21.10
N PRO A 284 3.72 6.30 -21.51
CA PRO A 284 3.13 6.01 -22.82
C PRO A 284 1.70 6.50 -22.95
N ALA A 285 1.33 6.87 -24.17
CA ALA A 285 -0.05 7.05 -24.59
C ALA A 285 -0.46 5.86 -25.45
N PHE A 286 -1.76 5.55 -25.49
CA PHE A 286 -2.26 4.63 -26.51
C PHE A 286 -1.89 5.16 -27.90
N ALA A 287 -1.55 4.24 -28.81
CA ALA A 287 -1.30 4.60 -30.20
C ALA A 287 -2.55 5.28 -30.79
N LYS A 288 -2.33 6.34 -31.57
CA LYS A 288 -3.42 6.96 -32.34
C LYS A 288 -3.84 5.99 -33.43
N ARG A 289 -5.15 5.87 -33.66
CA ARG A 289 -5.67 5.21 -34.86
C ARG A 289 -5.34 6.11 -36.06
N ASP A 290 -4.61 5.55 -37.02
CA ASP A 290 -4.40 6.17 -38.34
C ASP A 290 -5.68 6.10 -39.18
#